data_AF-A0A553PZF6-F1
#
_entry.id   AF-A0A553PZF6-F1
#
_cell.length_a   1.000
_cell.length_b   1.000
_cell.length_c   1.000
_cell.angle_alpha   90.00
_cell.angle_beta   90.00
_cell.angle_gamma   90.00
#
_symmetry.space_group_name_H-M   'P 1'
#
loop_
_entity.id
_entity.type
_entity.pdbx_description
1 polymer ?
#
loop_
_entity_poly.entity_id
_entity_poly.type
_entity_poly.pdbx_seq_one_letter_code
_entity_poly.pdbx_strand_id
1 'polypeptide(L)'
;ALNETDSRTVLLSWARPFDGNSPLLHYIIELSENNSPWKVYMDDVNPTLTSLLVVNLTPARTYQFRVCAVNQVGRGQYSTETNRLMLREEPPSAPPKNIVASGRTNQSIMVQWQPPPEPQLNGILRGYVLRYRLAGLPGEFQLKNISSAEINYCLIGELIIWTQYEIQVAAYTGAGLGVYSQSVTEYTLQG
;
A
#
# COMPACT_ATOMS: atom_id res chain seq x y z
N ALA A 1 20.76 14.86 -1.81
CA ALA A 1 19.41 15.46 -1.84
C ALA A 1 18.41 14.40 -2.28
N LEU A 2 17.19 14.47 -1.77
CA LEU A 2 16.13 13.50 -2.03
C LEU A 2 14.82 14.27 -2.26
N ASN A 3 14.21 14.09 -3.44
CA ASN A 3 12.97 14.76 -3.79
C ASN A 3 11.94 13.70 -4.24
N GLU A 4 10.73 13.76 -3.69
CA GLU A 4 9.61 12.96 -4.19
C GLU A 4 9.23 13.42 -5.60
N THR A 5 9.11 12.48 -6.54
CA THR A 5 8.58 12.75 -7.89
C THR A 5 7.14 12.25 -8.02
N ASP A 6 6.83 11.08 -7.45
CA ASP A 6 5.48 10.59 -7.23
C ASP A 6 5.39 9.70 -5.96
N SER A 7 4.24 9.08 -5.68
CA SER A 7 4.02 8.20 -4.52
C SER A 7 4.88 6.93 -4.49
N ARG A 8 5.62 6.62 -5.57
CA ARG A 8 6.42 5.40 -5.73
C ARG A 8 7.82 5.66 -6.27
N THR A 9 8.20 6.92 -6.46
CA THR A 9 9.46 7.32 -7.06
C THR A 9 10.06 8.54 -6.38
N VAL A 10 11.38 8.54 -6.31
CA VAL A 10 12.16 9.65 -5.77
C VAL A 10 13.36 9.91 -6.66
N LEU A 11 13.68 11.19 -6.86
CA LEU A 11 14.93 11.61 -7.46
C LEU A 11 15.99 11.74 -6.36
N LEU A 12 16.96 10.83 -6.36
CA LEU A 12 18.14 10.89 -5.51
C LEU A 12 19.27 11.59 -6.25
N SER A 13 19.89 12.59 -5.62
CA SER A 13 21.08 13.26 -6.15
C SER A 13 22.18 13.32 -5.09
N TRP A 14 23.43 13.12 -5.52
CA TRP A 14 24.60 13.15 -4.64
C TRP A 14 25.73 13.99 -5.24
N ALA A 15 26.66 14.43 -4.40
CA ALA A 15 27.91 15.02 -4.88
C ALA A 15 28.88 13.90 -5.26
N ARG A 16 29.68 14.09 -6.31
CA ARG A 16 30.73 13.14 -6.67
C ARG A 16 31.71 13.01 -5.49
N PRO A 17 31.90 11.79 -4.94
CA PRO A 17 32.85 11.58 -3.85
C PRO A 17 34.29 11.73 -4.35
N PHE A 18 35.21 11.98 -3.43
CA PHE A 18 36.64 11.96 -3.73
C PHE A 18 37.05 10.58 -4.26
N ASP A 19 37.78 10.55 -5.38
CA ASP A 19 38.12 9.33 -6.11
C ASP A 19 39.31 8.56 -5.49
N GLY A 20 39.95 9.10 -4.44
CA GLY A 20 41.05 8.42 -3.77
C GLY A 20 42.24 8.18 -4.69
N ASN A 21 42.39 8.97 -5.76
CA ASN A 21 43.37 8.81 -6.84
C ASN A 21 43.22 7.51 -7.67
N SER A 22 42.06 6.85 -7.64
CA SER A 22 41.74 5.72 -8.52
C SER A 22 40.41 5.98 -9.23
N PRO A 23 40.30 5.76 -10.55
CA PRO A 23 39.06 5.99 -11.27
C PRO A 23 37.87 5.24 -10.66
N LEU A 24 36.74 5.92 -10.52
CA LEU A 24 35.49 5.31 -10.08
C LEU A 24 35.00 4.31 -11.13
N LEU A 25 34.65 3.11 -10.68
CA LEU A 25 34.07 2.05 -11.50
C LEU A 25 32.54 2.16 -11.53
N HIS A 26 31.91 2.31 -10.37
CA HIS A 26 30.45 2.48 -10.22
C HIS A 26 30.09 3.02 -8.83
N TYR A 27 28.81 3.30 -8.59
CA TYR A 27 28.27 3.54 -7.26
C TYR A 27 27.35 2.42 -6.80
N ILE A 28 27.30 2.25 -5.47
CA ILE A 28 26.29 1.46 -4.78
C ILE A 28 25.34 2.42 -4.08
N ILE A 29 24.05 2.23 -4.30
CA ILE A 29 22.98 2.93 -3.61
C ILE A 29 22.32 1.96 -2.65
N GLU A 30 22.25 2.37 -1.38
CA GLU A 30 21.46 1.67 -0.38
C GLU A 30 20.29 2.53 0.07
N LEU A 31 19.20 1.86 0.44
CA LEU A 31 18.04 2.47 1.04
C LEU A 31 17.72 1.85 2.39
N SER A 32 17.11 2.66 3.26
CA SER A 32 16.45 2.22 4.48
C SER A 32 14.98 2.61 4.38
N GLU A 33 14.09 1.62 4.56
CA GLU A 33 12.64 1.82 4.58
C GLU A 33 12.16 1.76 6.04
N ASN A 34 11.46 2.78 6.53
CA ASN A 34 10.93 2.86 7.90
C ASN A 34 11.96 2.53 8.99
N ASN A 35 13.20 3.00 8.83
CA ASN A 35 14.33 2.72 9.73
C ASN A 35 14.71 1.22 9.81
N SER A 36 14.34 0.42 8.80
CA SER A 36 14.84 -0.94 8.66
C SER A 36 16.34 -0.94 8.31
N PRO A 37 17.03 -2.08 8.51
CA PRO A 37 18.42 -2.21 8.07
C PRO A 37 18.60 -1.82 6.60
N TRP A 38 19.73 -1.18 6.30
CA TRP A 38 20.11 -0.77 4.96
C TRP A 38 20.11 -1.96 3.99
N LYS A 39 19.54 -1.75 2.81
CA LYS A 39 19.49 -2.74 1.72
C LYS A 39 20.08 -2.12 0.46
N VAL A 40 20.85 -2.93 -0.28
CA VAL A 40 21.33 -2.56 -1.61
C VAL A 40 20.14 -2.42 -2.55
N TYR A 41 19.96 -1.21 -3.07
CA TYR A 41 19.00 -0.94 -4.13
C TYR A 41 19.63 -1.22 -5.50
N MET A 42 20.89 -0.80 -5.69
CA MET A 42 21.63 -0.97 -6.94
C MET A 42 23.15 -0.93 -6.68
N ASP A 43 23.90 -1.84 -7.29
CA ASP A 43 25.36 -2.03 -7.11
C ASP A 43 26.13 -1.93 -8.44
N ASP A 44 25.63 -1.13 -9.38
CA ASP A 44 26.28 -0.91 -10.68
C ASP A 44 25.84 0.42 -11.32
N VAL A 45 25.79 1.48 -10.51
CA VAL A 45 25.39 2.80 -11.01
C VAL A 45 26.56 3.44 -11.75
N ASN A 46 26.33 3.87 -13.00
CA ASN A 46 27.35 4.47 -13.85
C ASN A 46 28.11 5.60 -13.10
N PRO A 47 29.46 5.58 -13.08
CA PRO A 47 30.28 6.48 -12.27
C PRO A 47 30.21 7.94 -12.71
N THR A 48 29.70 8.21 -13.92
CA THR A 48 29.46 9.57 -14.44
C THR A 48 28.17 10.20 -13.92
N LEU A 49 27.25 9.40 -13.36
CA LEU A 49 25.99 9.89 -12.81
C LEU A 49 26.19 10.46 -11.40
N THR A 50 25.43 11.52 -11.13
CA THR A 50 25.31 12.12 -9.79
C THR A 50 23.85 12.22 -9.35
N SER A 51 22.97 11.53 -10.08
CA SER A 51 21.56 11.36 -9.75
C SER A 51 21.01 10.05 -10.29
N LEU A 52 19.95 9.55 -9.65
CA LEU A 52 19.21 8.37 -10.07
C LEU A 52 17.74 8.53 -9.69
N LEU A 53 16.85 8.21 -10.63
CA LEU A 53 15.44 8.00 -10.32
C LEU A 53 15.28 6.62 -9.67
N VAL A 54 14.98 6.60 -8.38
CA VAL A 54 14.65 5.38 -7.64
C VAL A 54 13.15 5.12 -7.81
N VAL A 55 12.80 3.91 -8.21
CA VAL A 55 11.42 3.52 -8.59
C VAL A 55 10.93 2.32 -7.77
N ASN A 56 9.66 1.97 -7.93
CA ASN A 56 9.02 0.83 -7.25
C ASN A 56 9.07 0.92 -5.72
N LEU A 57 9.04 2.14 -5.18
CA LEU A 57 8.91 2.37 -3.75
C LEU A 57 7.47 2.12 -3.29
N THR A 58 7.32 1.80 -2.01
CA THR A 58 6.00 1.56 -1.41
C THR A 58 5.43 2.89 -0.91
N PRO A 59 4.21 3.28 -1.32
CA PRO A 59 3.56 4.49 -0.83
C PRO A 59 3.40 4.49 0.69
N ALA A 60 3.32 5.69 1.28
CA ALA A 60 3.18 5.90 2.73
C ALA A 60 4.30 5.25 3.58
N ARG A 61 5.46 4.99 2.99
CA ARG A 61 6.68 4.56 3.69
C ARG A 61 7.69 5.69 3.71
N THR A 62 8.52 5.68 4.75
CA THR A 62 9.61 6.64 4.92
C THR A 62 10.90 6.05 4.39
N TYR A 63 11.59 6.79 3.52
CA TYR A 63 12.86 6.37 2.93
C TYR A 63 14.01 7.29 3.32
N GLN A 64 15.18 6.67 3.48
CA GLN A 64 16.49 7.32 3.51
C GLN A 64 17.41 6.59 2.54
N PHE A 65 18.37 7.32 1.97
CA PHE A 65 19.34 6.77 1.02
C PHE A 65 20.76 7.13 1.42
N ARG A 66 21.70 6.27 1.06
CA ARG A 66 23.14 6.56 1.12
C ARG A 66 23.84 5.97 -0.10
N VAL A 67 24.92 6.61 -0.52
CA VAL A 67 25.67 6.24 -1.73
C VAL A 67 27.11 5.98 -1.35
N CYS A 68 27.73 4.93 -1.88
CA CYS A 68 29.18 4.77 -1.83
C CYS A 68 29.75 4.59 -3.24
N ALA A 69 30.97 5.08 -3.42
CA ALA A 69 31.75 4.87 -4.64
C ALA A 69 32.54 3.55 -4.56
N VAL A 70 32.71 2.90 -5.70
CA VAL A 70 33.56 1.72 -5.85
C VAL A 70 34.66 2.05 -6.85
N ASN A 71 35.90 1.70 -6.50
CA ASN A 71 37.06 1.79 -7.39
C ASN A 71 37.79 0.44 -7.42
N GLN A 72 38.97 0.38 -8.06
CA GLN A 72 39.77 -0.86 -8.16
C GLN A 72 40.25 -1.42 -6.82
N VAL A 73 40.35 -0.59 -5.77
CA VAL A 73 40.68 -1.04 -4.40
C VAL A 73 39.46 -1.68 -3.74
N GLY A 74 38.26 -1.20 -4.07
CA GLY A 74 36.99 -1.77 -3.63
C GLY A 74 35.99 -0.69 -3.25
N ARG A 75 35.08 -1.06 -2.34
CA ARG A 75 34.01 -0.19 -1.84
C ARG A 75 34.57 0.87 -0.89
N GLY A 76 34.29 2.14 -1.18
CA GLY A 76 34.59 3.27 -0.32
C GLY A 76 33.61 3.41 0.86
N GLN A 77 33.75 4.51 1.60
CA GLN A 77 32.81 4.86 2.66
C GLN A 77 31.46 5.31 2.07
N TYR A 78 30.36 4.97 2.74
CA TYR A 78 29.06 5.55 2.41
C TYR A 78 29.00 7.03 2.75
N SER A 79 28.27 7.78 1.94
CA SER A 79 27.89 9.16 2.22
C SER A 79 27.12 9.24 3.54
N THR A 80 26.98 10.47 4.05
CA THR A 80 25.89 10.75 4.98
C THR A 80 24.56 10.37 4.33
N GLU A 81 23.65 9.85 5.14
CA GLU A 81 22.30 9.55 4.71
C GLU A 81 21.51 10.81 4.35
N THR A 82 20.52 10.65 3.46
CA THR A 82 19.56 11.72 3.19
C THR A 82 18.65 11.97 4.39
N ASN A 83 18.02 13.14 4.42
CA ASN A 83 16.85 13.36 5.25
C ASN A 83 15.78 12.31 4.96
N ARG A 84 14.97 12.00 5.97
CA ARG A 84 13.80 11.13 5.86
C ARG A 84 12.75 11.79 4.97
N LEU A 85 12.24 11.02 4.01
CA LEU A 85 11.13 11.42 3.14
C LEU A 85 10.03 10.36 3.24
N MET A 86 8.86 10.76 3.73
CA MET A 86 7.65 9.93 3.66
C MET A 86 6.96 10.19 2.32
N LEU A 87 6.71 9.12 1.55
CA LEU A 87 5.99 9.23 0.29
C LEU A 87 4.49 9.43 0.52
N ARG A 88 3.81 10.05 -0.46
CA ARG A 88 2.35 10.20 -0.44
C ARG A 88 1.62 8.86 -0.37
N GLU A 89 0.39 8.89 0.17
CA GLU A 89 -0.51 7.74 0.21
C GLU A 89 -1.13 7.45 -1.17
N GLU A 90 -1.52 6.21 -1.39
CA GLU A 90 -2.44 5.78 -2.45
C GLU A 90 -3.62 5.01 -1.85
N PRO A 91 -4.73 4.83 -2.59
CA PRO A 91 -5.78 3.90 -2.17
C PRO A 91 -5.25 2.48 -2.00
N PRO A 92 -5.88 1.65 -1.15
CA PRO A 92 -5.53 0.25 -1.03
C PRO A 92 -5.61 -0.47 -2.38
N SER A 93 -4.52 -1.14 -2.74
CA SER A 93 -4.41 -1.92 -3.99
C SER A 93 -4.98 -3.34 -3.85
N ALA A 94 -5.28 -3.77 -2.62
CA ALA A 94 -5.89 -5.06 -2.34
C ALA A 94 -7.16 -4.89 -1.49
N PRO A 95 -8.15 -5.78 -1.67
CA PRO A 95 -9.38 -5.74 -0.89
C PRO A 95 -9.16 -6.32 0.52
N PRO A 96 -10.12 -6.11 1.43
CA PRO A 96 -10.26 -6.91 2.65
C PRO A 96 -10.29 -8.41 2.36
N LYS A 97 -9.76 -9.21 3.28
CA LYS A 97 -9.62 -10.67 3.17
C LYS A 97 -10.67 -11.39 4.00
N ASN A 98 -10.84 -12.69 3.75
CA ASN A 98 -11.64 -13.60 4.58
C ASN A 98 -13.03 -13.05 4.90
N ILE A 99 -13.73 -12.59 3.86
CA ILE A 99 -15.06 -12.04 4.00
C ILE A 99 -16.04 -13.18 4.24
N VAL A 100 -16.78 -13.09 5.33
CA VAL A 100 -17.80 -14.07 5.72
C VAL A 100 -19.11 -13.32 5.91
N ALA A 101 -20.14 -13.75 5.19
CA ALA A 101 -21.51 -13.29 5.38
C ALA A 101 -22.31 -14.39 6.10
N SER A 102 -23.19 -14.00 7.00
CA SER A 102 -24.06 -14.91 7.75
C SER A 102 -25.41 -14.26 7.99
N GLY A 103 -26.50 -14.92 7.59
CA GLY A 103 -27.85 -14.50 7.96
C GLY A 103 -28.00 -14.37 9.48
N ARG A 104 -28.58 -13.27 9.96
CA ARG A 104 -28.78 -13.02 11.40
C ARG A 104 -30.23 -12.97 11.81
N THR A 105 -31.04 -12.30 11.01
CA THR A 105 -32.50 -12.35 11.13
C THR A 105 -33.07 -12.61 9.75
N ASN A 106 -34.40 -12.70 9.68
CA ASN A 106 -35.09 -12.70 8.39
C ASN A 106 -34.92 -11.39 7.62
N GLN A 107 -34.35 -10.31 8.19
CA GLN A 107 -34.15 -9.04 7.50
C GLN A 107 -32.74 -8.47 7.69
N SER A 108 -31.78 -9.29 8.13
CA SER A 108 -30.41 -8.83 8.32
C SER A 108 -29.35 -9.90 8.08
N ILE A 109 -28.19 -9.46 7.60
CA ILE A 109 -27.00 -10.26 7.36
C ILE A 109 -25.83 -9.60 8.08
N MET A 110 -25.06 -10.37 8.84
CA MET A 110 -23.78 -9.94 9.40
C MET A 110 -22.68 -10.27 8.43
N VAL A 111 -21.83 -9.28 8.16
CA VAL A 111 -20.66 -9.41 7.30
C VAL A 111 -19.44 -9.15 8.14
N GLN A 112 -18.43 -10.01 8.05
CA GLN A 112 -17.17 -9.91 8.77
C GLN A 112 -16.01 -10.06 7.79
N TRP A 113 -14.87 -9.43 8.07
CA TRP A 113 -13.69 -9.48 7.21
C TRP A 113 -12.39 -9.32 8.01
N GLN A 114 -11.27 -9.43 7.31
CA GLN A 114 -9.95 -9.07 7.78
C GLN A 114 -9.40 -7.89 6.95
N PRO A 115 -8.53 -7.04 7.53
CA PRO A 115 -7.92 -5.94 6.78
C PRO A 115 -7.14 -6.41 5.54
N PRO A 116 -6.94 -5.56 4.53
CA PRO A 116 -5.96 -5.81 3.49
C PRO A 116 -4.55 -5.93 4.10
N PRO A 117 -3.63 -6.68 3.47
CA PRO A 117 -2.28 -6.83 3.99
C PRO A 117 -1.51 -5.52 3.89
N GLU A 118 -0.65 -5.25 4.88
CA GLU A 118 0.05 -3.96 5.02
C GLU A 118 0.79 -3.45 3.78
N PRO A 119 1.54 -4.25 3.01
CA PRO A 119 2.25 -3.75 1.83
C PRO A 119 1.30 -3.20 0.75
N GLN A 120 0.04 -3.61 0.76
CA GLN A 120 -0.97 -3.26 -0.25
C GLN A 120 -1.95 -2.21 0.24
N LEU A 121 -1.85 -1.77 1.51
CA LEU A 121 -2.61 -0.63 2.03
C LEU A 121 -2.23 0.67 1.33
N ASN A 122 -0.94 0.82 1.00
CA ASN A 122 -0.37 2.04 0.38
C ASN A 122 -0.67 3.34 1.16
N GLY A 123 -1.05 3.25 2.42
CA GLY A 123 -1.55 4.38 3.21
C GLY A 123 -1.96 3.96 4.60
N ILE A 124 -2.41 4.94 5.39
CA ILE A 124 -2.98 4.68 6.71
C ILE A 124 -4.42 4.22 6.50
N LEU A 125 -4.73 2.99 6.92
CA LEU A 125 -6.08 2.45 6.84
C LEU A 125 -7.03 3.32 7.69
N ARG A 126 -8.09 3.83 7.08
CA ARG A 126 -9.08 4.70 7.75
C ARG A 126 -10.42 4.04 8.01
N GLY A 127 -10.74 3.01 7.24
CA GLY A 127 -11.99 2.27 7.38
C GLY A 127 -12.34 1.47 6.13
N TYR A 128 -13.62 1.15 6.01
CA TYR A 128 -14.15 0.29 4.97
C TYR A 128 -15.44 0.85 4.37
N VAL A 129 -15.73 0.42 3.14
CA VAL A 129 -17.02 0.61 2.49
C VAL A 129 -17.53 -0.77 2.11
N LEU A 130 -18.68 -1.14 2.67
CA LEU A 130 -19.42 -2.32 2.28
C LEU A 130 -20.46 -1.92 1.24
N ARG A 131 -20.60 -2.73 0.19
CA ARG A 131 -21.65 -2.57 -0.80
C ARG A 131 -22.45 -3.85 -0.98
N TYR A 132 -23.77 -3.74 -1.15
CA TYR A 132 -24.65 -4.91 -1.29
C TYR A 132 -25.83 -4.65 -2.22
N ARG A 133 -26.35 -5.71 -2.85
CA ARG A 133 -27.56 -5.69 -3.70
C ARG A 133 -28.19 -7.08 -3.78
N LEU A 134 -29.37 -7.18 -4.39
CA LEU A 134 -29.99 -8.47 -4.68
C LEU A 134 -29.09 -9.32 -5.59
N ALA A 135 -28.87 -10.58 -5.21
CA ALA A 135 -28.04 -11.49 -6.00
C ALA A 135 -28.74 -11.87 -7.32
N GLY A 136 -27.97 -11.96 -8.41
CA GLY A 136 -28.46 -12.37 -9.73
C GLY A 136 -29.32 -11.35 -10.47
N LEU A 137 -29.60 -10.18 -9.88
CA LEU A 137 -30.35 -9.10 -10.52
C LEU A 137 -29.43 -7.91 -10.86
N PRO A 138 -29.61 -7.28 -12.02
CA PRO A 138 -28.96 -6.01 -12.30
C PRO A 138 -29.51 -4.93 -11.35
N GLY A 139 -28.65 -4.03 -10.91
CA GLY A 139 -29.04 -2.95 -9.99
C GLY A 139 -27.85 -2.26 -9.37
N GLU A 140 -28.09 -1.07 -8.84
CA GLU A 140 -27.11 -0.31 -8.08
C GLU A 140 -26.85 -0.97 -6.72
N PHE A 141 -25.60 -0.86 -6.27
CA PHE A 141 -25.25 -1.29 -4.94
C PHE A 141 -25.67 -0.26 -3.91
N GLN A 142 -26.29 -0.71 -2.83
CA GLN A 142 -26.42 0.07 -1.60
C GLN A 142 -25.07 0.12 -0.90
N LEU A 143 -24.72 1.29 -0.34
CA LEU A 143 -23.44 1.52 0.32
C LEU A 143 -23.60 1.66 1.83
N LYS A 144 -22.65 1.11 2.57
CA LYS A 144 -22.52 1.25 4.02
C LYS A 144 -21.08 1.63 4.35
N ASN A 145 -20.90 2.83 4.88
CA ASN A 145 -19.59 3.33 5.29
C ASN A 145 -19.27 2.90 6.73
N ILE A 146 -18.05 2.43 6.93
CA ILE A 146 -17.48 2.04 8.23
C ILE A 146 -16.26 2.93 8.46
N SER A 147 -16.46 4.03 9.20
CA SER A 147 -15.44 5.07 9.41
C SER A 147 -14.46 4.76 10.55
N SER A 148 -14.06 3.50 10.69
CA SER A 148 -13.04 3.06 11.65
C SER A 148 -12.28 1.86 11.09
N ALA A 149 -10.95 1.92 11.13
CA ALA A 149 -10.08 0.83 10.73
C ALA A 149 -10.14 -0.38 11.68
N GLU A 150 -10.58 -0.17 12.93
CA GLU A 150 -10.70 -1.20 13.97
C GLU A 150 -11.97 -2.05 13.81
N ILE A 151 -12.96 -1.57 13.05
CA ILE A 151 -14.22 -2.27 12.84
C ILE A 151 -14.09 -3.17 11.62
N ASN A 152 -14.11 -4.48 11.86
CA ASN A 152 -13.99 -5.51 10.83
C ASN A 152 -15.29 -6.32 10.61
N TYR A 153 -16.43 -5.73 10.98
CA TYR A 153 -17.75 -6.32 10.77
C TYR A 153 -18.81 -5.24 10.53
N CYS A 154 -19.93 -5.63 9.93
CA CYS A 154 -21.09 -4.78 9.75
C CYS A 154 -22.37 -5.61 9.68
N LEU A 155 -23.39 -5.21 10.43
CA LEU A 155 -24.76 -5.70 10.26
C LEU A 155 -25.45 -4.86 9.18
N ILE A 156 -25.83 -5.49 8.06
CA ILE A 156 -26.76 -4.89 7.09
C ILE A 156 -28.18 -5.34 7.43
N GLY A 157 -29.10 -4.38 7.52
CA GLY A 157 -30.49 -4.60 7.93
C GLY A 157 -31.48 -4.08 6.90
N GLU A 158 -32.77 -4.11 7.24
CA GLU A 158 -33.88 -3.67 6.36
C GLU A 158 -33.92 -4.45 5.03
N LEU A 159 -33.46 -5.70 5.07
CA LEU A 159 -33.39 -6.57 3.90
C LEU A 159 -34.73 -7.28 3.68
N ILE A 160 -34.92 -7.74 2.44
CA ILE A 160 -36.07 -8.55 2.07
C ILE A 160 -35.90 -9.94 2.69
N ILE A 161 -37.00 -10.47 3.24
CA ILE A 161 -37.02 -11.80 3.84
C ILE A 161 -36.73 -12.88 2.81
N TRP A 162 -36.06 -13.95 3.25
CA TRP A 162 -35.71 -15.11 2.43
C TRP A 162 -35.09 -14.77 1.06
N THR A 163 -34.24 -13.75 1.03
CA THR A 163 -33.69 -13.17 -0.20
C THR A 163 -32.18 -13.19 -0.16
N GLN A 164 -31.57 -13.57 -1.29
CA GLN A 164 -30.12 -13.63 -1.44
C GLN A 164 -29.55 -12.27 -1.84
N TYR A 165 -28.47 -11.88 -1.18
CA TYR A 165 -27.73 -10.65 -1.47
C TYR A 165 -26.31 -10.96 -1.92
N GLU A 166 -25.82 -10.18 -2.89
CA GLU A 166 -24.41 -10.09 -3.27
C GLU A 166 -23.75 -8.97 -2.47
N ILE A 167 -22.61 -9.25 -1.83
CA ILE A 167 -21.94 -8.35 -0.88
C ILE A 167 -20.45 -8.26 -1.21
N GLN A 168 -19.91 -7.05 -1.18
CA GLN A 168 -18.48 -6.77 -1.36
C GLN A 168 -18.00 -5.74 -0.35
N VAL A 169 -16.72 -5.80 0.00
CA VAL A 169 -16.09 -4.85 0.94
C VAL A 169 -14.83 -4.28 0.29
N ALA A 170 -14.62 -2.98 0.44
CA ALA A 170 -13.38 -2.27 0.07
C ALA A 170 -12.84 -1.54 1.30
N ALA A 171 -11.52 -1.37 1.38
CA ALA A 171 -10.86 -0.52 2.38
C ALA A 171 -10.57 0.86 1.79
N TYR A 172 -10.38 1.88 2.64
CA TYR A 172 -9.94 3.21 2.18
C TYR A 172 -8.85 3.82 3.05
N THR A 173 -8.01 4.64 2.43
CA THR A 173 -6.93 5.43 3.05
C THR A 173 -7.22 6.92 2.90
N GLY A 174 -6.26 7.79 3.25
CA GLY A 174 -6.39 9.21 3.00
C GLY A 174 -6.44 9.59 1.52
N ALA A 175 -5.90 8.72 0.66
CA ALA A 175 -5.90 8.93 -0.78
C ALA A 175 -7.17 8.42 -1.49
N GLY A 176 -8.01 7.64 -0.81
CA GLY A 176 -9.32 7.24 -1.32
C GLY A 176 -9.66 5.76 -1.15
N LEU A 177 -10.72 5.35 -1.85
CA LEU A 177 -11.28 4.00 -1.81
C LEU A 177 -10.46 3.03 -2.66
N GLY A 178 -10.11 1.88 -2.07
CA GLY A 178 -9.42 0.81 -2.75
C GLY A 178 -10.33 -0.10 -3.55
N VAL A 179 -9.79 -1.23 -3.97
CA VAL A 179 -10.55 -2.24 -4.73
C VAL A 179 -11.56 -2.98 -3.85
N TYR A 180 -12.74 -3.24 -4.41
CA TYR A 180 -13.72 -4.13 -3.78
C TYR A 180 -13.26 -5.58 -3.87
N SER A 181 -13.63 -6.35 -2.85
CA SER A 181 -13.43 -7.78 -2.81
C SER A 181 -14.18 -8.53 -3.91
N GLN A 182 -13.85 -9.81 -4.07
CA GLN A 182 -14.78 -10.74 -4.69
C GLN A 182 -16.11 -10.76 -3.94
N SER A 183 -17.17 -11.01 -4.68
CA SER A 183 -18.51 -11.06 -4.12
C SER A 183 -18.69 -12.31 -3.26
N VAL A 184 -19.28 -12.12 -2.08
CA VAL A 184 -19.89 -13.20 -1.31
C VAL A 184 -21.40 -13.08 -1.43
N THR A 185 -22.10 -14.21 -1.37
CA THR A 185 -23.56 -14.21 -1.39
C THR A 185 -24.11 -14.84 -0.14
N GLU A 186 -25.20 -14.29 0.40
CA GLU A 186 -25.84 -14.84 1.59
C GLU A 186 -27.34 -14.54 1.59
N TYR A 187 -28.12 -15.44 2.20
CA TYR A 187 -29.56 -15.26 2.38
C TYR A 187 -29.87 -14.62 3.74
N THR A 188 -30.91 -13.80 3.78
CA THR A 188 -31.62 -13.55 5.03
C THR A 188 -32.29 -14.85 5.53
N LEU A 189 -32.44 -15.00 6.84
CA LEU A 189 -33.02 -16.23 7.40
C LEU A 189 -34.50 -16.38 6.99
N GLN A 190 -34.99 -17.63 7.03
CA GLN A 190 -36.43 -17.87 6.98
C GLN A 190 -37.06 -17.38 8.30
N GLY A 191 -38.21 -16.72 8.21
CA GLY A 191 -38.98 -16.26 9.37
C GLY A 191 -39.60 -17.40 10.16
#